data_AF-A0A3A9K9H0-F1
#
_entry.id   AF-A0A3A9K9H0-F1
#
_cell.length_a   1.000
_cell.length_b   1.000
_cell.length_c   1.000
_cell.angle_alpha   90.00
_cell.angle_beta   90.00
_cell.angle_gamma   90.00
#
_symmetry.space_group_name_H-M   'P 1'
#
loop_
_entity.id
_entity.type
_entity.pdbx_description
1 polymer ?
#
loop_
_entity_poly.entity_id
_entity_poly.type
_entity_poly.pdbx_seq_one_letter_code
_entity_poly.pdbx_strand_id
1 'polypeptide(L)'
;MHELDVDYMTSAYRMLYEIETQLKYHVHSTLFRKHGWRWEEYLKFKKPLDDMLFREVLNLYEKHPLFRNYFEYDELTFLLSSKPIRNDIAHMKVISSDEYNLLLKFCHVVKVKLNAQKQNLRFFPKRNILCHHH
;
A
#
# COMPACT_ATOMS: atom_id res chain seq x y z
N MET A 1 2.55 13.27 -32.48
CA MET A 1 2.72 13.85 -31.12
C MET A 1 1.70 13.27 -30.12
N HIS A 2 0.55 12.72 -30.55
CA HIS A 2 -0.46 12.15 -29.62
C HIS A 2 -0.14 10.77 -29.02
N GLU A 3 0.62 9.92 -29.71
CA GLU A 3 0.87 8.54 -29.26
C GLU A 3 1.79 8.48 -28.02
N LEU A 4 2.78 9.38 -27.96
CA LEU A 4 3.72 9.51 -26.84
C LEU A 4 3.01 9.94 -25.54
N ASP A 5 1.99 10.81 -25.64
CA ASP A 5 1.24 11.27 -24.47
C ASP A 5 0.32 10.17 -23.92
N VAL A 6 -0.24 9.33 -24.79
CA VAL A 6 -1.09 8.19 -24.40
C VAL A 6 -0.29 7.13 -23.66
N ASP A 7 0.87 6.73 -24.18
CA ASP A 7 1.74 5.75 -23.51
C ASP A 7 2.25 6.28 -22.17
N TYR A 8 2.64 7.55 -22.13
CA TYR A 8 3.10 8.23 -20.92
C TYR A 8 2.02 8.24 -19.82
N MET A 9 0.80 8.67 -20.15
CA MET A 9 -0.30 8.72 -19.19
C MET A 9 -0.78 7.31 -18.79
N THR A 10 -0.75 6.36 -19.72
CA THR A 10 -1.07 4.94 -19.43
C THR A 10 -0.06 4.36 -18.44
N SER A 11 1.22 4.66 -18.61
CA SER A 11 2.27 4.27 -17.67
C SER A 11 2.06 4.89 -16.29
N ALA A 12 1.73 6.18 -16.22
CA ALA A 12 1.42 6.86 -14.96
C ALA A 12 0.22 6.22 -14.24
N TYR A 13 -0.88 5.97 -14.96
CA TYR A 13 -2.05 5.29 -14.41
C TYR A 13 -1.69 3.90 -13.86
N ARG A 14 -0.93 3.11 -14.62
CA ARG A 14 -0.48 1.78 -14.20
C ARG A 14 0.38 1.85 -12.92
N MET A 15 1.29 2.81 -12.82
CA MET A 15 2.13 2.97 -11.62
C MET A 15 1.30 3.32 -10.38
N LEU A 16 0.34 4.24 -10.52
CA LEU A 16 -0.57 4.58 -9.43
C LEU A 16 -1.37 3.35 -8.98
N TYR A 17 -1.99 2.64 -9.93
CA TYR A 17 -2.73 1.41 -9.64
C TYR A 17 -1.88 0.35 -8.94
N GLU A 18 -0.63 0.18 -9.40
CA GLU A 18 0.33 -0.75 -8.78
C GLU A 18 0.60 -0.37 -7.31
N ILE A 19 0.82 0.91 -7.02
CA ILE A 19 1.04 1.40 -5.66
C ILE A 19 -0.15 1.09 -4.75
N GLU A 20 -1.38 1.42 -5.19
CA GLU A 20 -2.58 1.18 -4.38
C GLU A 20 -2.80 -0.31 -4.12
N THR A 21 -2.64 -1.12 -5.17
CA THR A 21 -2.79 -2.57 -5.11
C THR A 21 -1.79 -3.21 -4.16
N GLN A 22 -0.51 -2.80 -4.22
CA GLN A 22 0.51 -3.35 -3.34
C GLN A 22 0.26 -3.00 -1.86
N LEU A 23 -0.16 -1.77 -1.57
CA LEU A 23 -0.49 -1.34 -0.21
C LEU A 23 -1.67 -2.13 0.35
N LYS A 24 -2.76 -2.28 -0.42
CA LYS A 24 -3.95 -3.07 -0.03
C LYS A 24 -3.60 -4.54 0.13
N TYR A 25 -2.88 -5.14 -0.82
CA TYR A 25 -2.44 -6.53 -0.73
C TYR A 25 -1.61 -6.80 0.53
N HIS A 26 -0.70 -5.89 0.87
CA HIS A 26 0.11 -6.03 2.07
C HIS A 26 -0.74 -5.95 3.35
N VAL A 27 -1.70 -5.02 3.43
CA VAL A 27 -2.65 -4.95 4.55
C VAL A 27 -3.43 -6.26 4.65
N HIS A 28 -4.06 -6.69 3.56
CA HIS A 28 -4.85 -7.92 3.50
C HIS A 28 -4.03 -9.12 3.98
N SER A 29 -2.87 -9.36 3.38
CA SER A 29 -2.02 -10.51 3.69
C SER A 29 -1.52 -10.51 5.15
N THR A 30 -1.24 -9.33 5.71
CA THR A 30 -0.83 -9.19 7.12
C THR A 30 -1.99 -9.51 8.07
N LEU A 31 -3.17 -8.94 7.82
CA LEU A 31 -4.35 -9.15 8.66
C LEU A 31 -4.86 -10.59 8.57
N PHE A 32 -4.93 -11.14 7.36
CA PHE A 32 -5.26 -12.54 7.13
C PHE A 32 -4.32 -13.48 7.88
N ARG A 33 -3.01 -13.23 7.84
CA ARG A 33 -2.03 -14.05 8.57
C ARG A 33 -2.20 -13.95 10.09
N LYS A 34 -2.54 -12.77 10.61
CA LYS A 34 -2.65 -12.52 12.05
C LYS A 34 -3.98 -12.98 12.64
N HIS A 35 -5.08 -12.84 11.91
CA HIS A 35 -6.45 -13.02 12.40
C HIS A 35 -7.26 -14.07 11.63
N GLY A 36 -6.69 -14.68 10.58
CA GLY A 36 -7.37 -15.66 9.75
C GLY A 36 -8.33 -15.05 8.73
N TRP A 37 -9.20 -15.86 8.14
CA TRP A 37 -10.08 -15.45 7.04
C TRP A 37 -11.19 -14.48 7.44
N ARG A 38 -11.59 -14.44 8.72
CA ARG A 38 -12.59 -13.50 9.27
C ARG A 38 -11.97 -12.19 9.78
N TRP A 39 -10.78 -11.84 9.33
CA TRP A 39 -10.07 -10.66 9.83
C TRP A 39 -10.88 -9.36 9.62
N GLU A 40 -11.66 -9.27 8.54
CA GLU A 40 -12.52 -8.10 8.25
C GLU A 40 -13.64 -7.93 9.30
N GLU A 41 -14.27 -9.03 9.70
CA GLU A 41 -15.29 -9.04 10.75
C GLU A 41 -14.71 -8.66 12.12
N TYR A 42 -13.49 -9.14 12.41
CA TYR A 42 -12.81 -8.93 13.68
C TYR A 42 -12.42 -7.46 13.91
N LEU A 43 -11.89 -6.79 12.87
CA LEU A 43 -11.41 -5.41 12.99
C LEU A 43 -12.52 -4.37 12.86
N LYS A 44 -13.75 -4.79 12.50
CA LYS A 44 -14.93 -3.92 12.38
C LYS A 44 -14.65 -2.65 11.58
N PHE A 45 -13.94 -2.79 10.46
CA PHE A 45 -13.72 -1.66 9.57
C PHE A 45 -15.06 -1.12 9.06
N LYS A 46 -15.13 0.20 8.86
CA LYS A 46 -16.37 0.86 8.37
C LYS A 46 -16.78 0.38 6.98
N LYS A 47 -15.85 -0.17 6.21
CA LYS A 47 -16.03 -0.72 4.87
C LYS A 47 -14.93 -1.74 4.55
N PRO A 48 -15.16 -2.62 3.54
CA PRO A 48 -14.16 -3.55 3.04
C PRO A 48 -12.87 -2.83 2.62
N LEU A 49 -11.74 -3.53 2.69
CA LEU A 49 -10.43 -2.96 2.32
C LEU A 49 -10.38 -2.55 0.84
N ASP A 50 -11.06 -3.31 -0.02
CA ASP A 50 -11.12 -3.03 -1.45
C ASP A 50 -11.82 -1.69 -1.74
N ASP A 51 -12.78 -1.30 -0.91
CA ASP A 51 -13.53 -0.03 -1.01
C ASP A 51 -12.84 1.14 -0.29
N MET A 52 -11.71 0.90 0.37
CA MET A 52 -10.93 1.97 1.00
C MET A 52 -10.24 2.83 -0.06
N LEU A 53 -10.38 4.14 0.10
CA LEU A 53 -9.64 5.14 -0.66
C LEU A 53 -8.17 5.08 -0.25
N PHE A 54 -7.29 5.53 -1.14
CA PHE A 54 -5.84 5.58 -0.90
C PHE A 54 -5.47 6.18 0.46
N ARG A 55 -6.07 7.31 0.84
CA ARG A 55 -5.82 7.95 2.13
C ARG A 55 -6.24 7.09 3.32
N GLU A 56 -7.33 6.34 3.19
CA GLU A 56 -7.80 5.46 4.26
C GLU A 56 -6.84 4.27 4.44
N VAL A 57 -6.31 3.74 3.33
CA VAL A 57 -5.25 2.73 3.38
C VAL A 57 -3.99 3.30 4.05
N LEU A 58 -3.54 4.50 3.69
CA LEU A 58 -2.39 5.13 4.34
C LEU A 58 -2.62 5.41 5.83
N ASN A 59 -3.84 5.76 6.23
CA ASN A 59 -4.18 5.92 7.66
C ASN A 59 -4.02 4.60 8.44
N LEU A 60 -4.18 3.44 7.80
CA LEU A 60 -3.86 2.15 8.45
C LEU A 60 -2.37 2.06 8.77
N TYR A 61 -1.52 2.47 7.83
CA TYR A 61 -0.06 2.50 8.04
C TYR A 61 0.37 3.54 9.07
N GLU A 62 -0.38 4.62 9.25
CA GLU A 62 -0.10 5.62 10.27
C GLU A 62 -0.54 5.15 11.67
N LYS A 63 -1.74 4.56 11.79
CA LYS A 63 -2.43 4.42 13.08
C LYS A 63 -2.49 2.99 13.61
N HIS A 64 -2.49 1.99 12.73
CA HIS A 64 -2.70 0.62 13.15
C HIS A 64 -1.39 0.03 13.70
N PRO A 65 -1.40 -0.59 14.91
CA PRO A 65 -0.19 -1.12 15.54
C PRO A 65 0.59 -2.12 14.68
N LEU A 66 -0.09 -2.89 13.82
CA LEU A 66 0.56 -3.84 12.92
C LEU A 66 1.31 -3.18 11.75
N PHE A 67 1.01 -1.93 11.41
CA PHE A 67 1.53 -1.26 10.21
C PHE A 67 2.37 -0.02 10.49
N ARG A 68 2.29 0.53 11.71
CA ARG A 68 2.94 1.79 12.11
C ARG A 68 4.44 1.87 11.84
N ASN A 69 5.13 0.74 11.81
CA ASN A 69 6.60 0.69 11.64
C ASN A 69 7.05 0.34 10.22
N TYR A 70 6.13 0.28 9.24
CA TYR A 70 6.49 -0.06 7.86
C TYR A 70 7.02 1.13 7.07
N PHE A 71 6.56 2.33 7.41
CA PHE A 71 6.97 3.56 6.77
C PHE A 71 7.37 4.56 7.84
N GLU A 72 8.39 5.35 7.54
CA GLU A 72 8.74 6.51 8.34
C GLU A 72 7.70 7.62 8.13
N TYR A 73 7.65 8.57 9.07
CA TYR A 73 6.70 9.67 9.02
C TYR A 73 6.84 10.49 7.73
N ASP A 74 8.08 10.76 7.31
CA ASP A 74 8.37 11.50 6.09
C ASP A 74 7.95 10.73 4.84
N GLU A 75 8.03 9.39 4.87
CA GLU A 75 7.60 8.53 3.75
C GLU A 75 6.08 8.50 3.62
N LEU A 76 5.34 8.43 4.73
CA LEU A 76 3.88 8.52 4.71
C LEU A 76 3.42 9.91 4.26
N THR A 77 4.07 10.96 4.76
CA THR A 77 3.79 12.35 4.35
C THR A 77 4.07 12.52 2.85
N PHE A 78 5.17 11.95 2.37
CA PHE A 78 5.52 11.93 0.95
C PHE A 78 4.44 11.21 0.13
N LEU A 79 4.01 10.02 0.53
CA LEU A 79 2.93 9.28 -0.15
C LEU A 79 1.59 10.04 -0.12
N LEU A 80 1.26 10.73 0.97
CA LEU A 80 0.05 11.56 1.07
C LEU A 80 0.09 12.75 0.10
N SER A 81 1.29 13.26 -0.22
CA SER A 81 1.47 14.34 -1.19
C SER A 81 1.13 13.93 -2.63
N SER A 82 0.96 12.64 -2.92
CA SER A 82 0.49 12.13 -4.23
C SER A 82 -0.94 12.52 -4.60
N LYS A 83 -1.72 13.11 -3.67
CA LYS A 83 -3.14 13.44 -3.89
C LYS A 83 -3.39 14.27 -5.17
N PRO A 84 -2.65 15.36 -5.47
CA PRO A 84 -2.85 16.13 -6.70
C PRO A 84 -2.58 15.29 -7.95
N ILE A 85 -1.45 14.57 -7.99
CA ILE A 85 -1.07 13.69 -9.10
C ILE A 85 -2.14 12.63 -9.36
N ARG A 86 -2.66 11.99 -8.30
CA ARG A 86 -3.76 11.02 -8.42
C ARG A 86 -5.02 11.66 -9.00
N ASN A 87 -5.34 12.88 -8.55
CA ASN A 87 -6.51 13.60 -9.03
C ASN A 87 -6.38 13.95 -10.51
N ASP A 88 -5.22 14.41 -10.94
CA ASP A 88 -4.97 14.76 -12.33
C ASP A 88 -4.99 13.51 -13.23
N ILE A 89 -4.38 12.40 -12.81
CA ILE A 89 -4.49 11.11 -13.51
C ILE A 89 -5.95 10.64 -13.59
N ALA A 90 -6.71 10.70 -12.49
CA ALA A 90 -8.11 10.27 -12.46
C ALA A 90 -9.02 11.10 -13.38
N HIS A 91 -8.67 12.37 -13.60
CA HIS A 91 -9.37 13.26 -14.51
C HIS A 91 -8.73 13.32 -15.91
N MET A 92 -7.85 12.38 -16.24
CA MET A 92 -7.16 12.28 -17.54
C MET A 92 -6.42 13.56 -17.94
N LYS A 93 -5.93 14.32 -16.94
CA LYS A 93 -5.10 15.49 -17.15
C LYS A 93 -3.65 15.05 -17.30
N VAL A 94 -2.98 15.62 -18.29
CA VAL A 94 -1.56 15.34 -18.52
C VAL A 94 -0.75 15.85 -17.33
N ILE A 95 0.02 14.95 -16.71
CA ILE A 95 0.94 15.30 -15.62
C ILE A 95 2.29 15.72 -16.18
N SER A 96 2.94 16.65 -15.50
CA SER A 96 4.30 17.09 -15.83
C SER A 96 5.33 15.98 -15.62
N SER A 97 6.50 16.12 -16.25
CA SER A 97 7.63 15.22 -16.05
C SER A 97 8.07 15.13 -14.59
N ASP A 98 7.97 16.22 -13.83
CA ASP A 98 8.30 16.26 -12.41
C ASP A 98 7.32 15.44 -11.57
N GLU A 99 6.02 15.52 -11.88
CA GLU A 99 4.98 14.71 -11.24
C GLU A 99 5.14 13.23 -11.56
N TYR A 100 5.50 12.89 -12.80
CA TYR A 100 5.81 11.51 -13.18
C TYR A 100 7.04 10.98 -12.44
N ASN A 101 8.09 11.81 -12.31
CA ASN A 101 9.26 11.46 -11.50
C ASN A 101 8.93 11.28 -10.02
N LEU A 102 8.01 12.08 -9.46
CA LEU A 102 7.49 11.88 -8.11
C LEU A 102 6.75 10.56 -7.99
N LEU A 103 5.93 10.19 -8.99
CA LEU A 103 5.22 8.92 -9.01
C LEU A 103 6.17 7.71 -9.06
N LEU A 104 7.25 7.80 -9.83
CA LEU A 104 8.33 6.79 -9.83
C LEU A 104 8.95 6.64 -8.44
N LYS A 105 9.21 7.77 -7.74
CA LYS A 105 9.72 7.75 -6.36
C LYS A 105 8.73 7.10 -5.39
N PHE A 106 7.44 7.39 -5.48
CA PHE A 106 6.41 6.72 -4.67
C PHE A 106 6.42 5.21 -4.90
N CYS A 107 6.46 4.79 -6.15
CA CYS A 107 6.51 3.39 -6.54
C CYS A 107 7.74 2.70 -5.93
N HIS A 108 8.90 3.36 -6.00
CA HIS A 108 10.14 2.86 -5.41
C HIS A 108 10.04 2.70 -3.89
N VAL A 109 9.57 3.73 -3.16
CA VAL A 109 9.41 3.68 -1.69
C VAL A 109 8.53 2.50 -1.28
N VAL A 110 7.36 2.33 -1.92
CA VAL A 110 6.44 1.23 -1.62
C VAL A 110 7.07 -0.13 -1.92
N LYS A 111 7.70 -0.29 -3.09
CA LYS A 111 8.35 -1.54 -3.48
C LYS A 111 9.47 -1.92 -2.52
N VAL A 112 10.33 -0.98 -2.12
CA VAL A 112 11.44 -1.25 -1.20
C VAL A 112 10.91 -1.65 0.17
N LYS A 113 10.00 -0.86 0.75
CA LYS A 113 9.50 -1.10 2.11
C LYS A 113 8.69 -2.40 2.22
N LEU A 114 7.84 -2.68 1.24
CA LEU A 114 7.02 -3.88 1.26
C LEU A 114 7.79 -5.16 0.87
N ASN A 115 8.83 -5.07 0.02
CA ASN A 115 9.66 -6.24 -0.32
C ASN A 115 10.72 -6.56 0.73
N ALA A 116 11.31 -5.57 1.41
CA ALA A 116 12.26 -5.81 2.50
C ALA A 116 11.63 -6.65 3.63
N GLN A 117 10.33 -6.48 3.86
CA GLN A 117 9.60 -7.18 4.92
C GLN A 117 9.20 -8.62 4.55
N LYS A 118 9.16 -8.98 3.26
CA LYS A 118 9.02 -10.39 2.82
C LYS A 118 10.18 -11.26 3.29
N GLN A 119 11.36 -10.68 3.50
CA GLN A 119 12.57 -11.40 3.94
C GLN A 119 12.66 -11.53 5.46
N ASN A 120 12.24 -10.51 6.22
CA ASN A 120 12.28 -10.54 7.69
C ASN A 120 11.17 -11.38 8.34
N LEU A 121 10.06 -11.64 7.64
CA LEU A 121 8.95 -12.44 8.16
C LEU A 121 9.20 -13.98 8.19
N ARG A 122 10.39 -14.45 7.78
CA ARG A 122 10.83 -15.85 7.99
C ARG A 122 11.39 -16.12 9.39
N PHE A 123 11.63 -15.07 10.19
CA PHE A 123 12.12 -15.17 11.56
C PHE A 123 11.04 -14.78 12.56
N PHE A 124 10.08 -15.67 12.81
CA PHE A 124 9.44 -15.73 14.11
C PHE A 124 9.59 -17.15 14.66
N PRO A 125 10.04 -17.30 15.92
CA PRO A 125 10.33 -18.61 16.49
C PRO A 125 9.05 -19.41 16.56
N LYS A 126 9.13 -20.68 16.12
CA LYS A 126 8.10 -21.69 16.38
C LYS A 126 7.75 -21.63 17.87
N ARG A 127 6.59 -21.05 18.22
CA ARG A 127 6.05 -21.26 19.55
C ARG A 127 5.70 -22.74 19.62
N ASN A 128 6.46 -23.47 20.46
CA ASN A 128 6.10 -24.81 20.89
C ASN A 128 4.66 -24.76 21.43
N ILE A 129 3.74 -25.33 20.66
CA ILE A 129 2.41 -25.67 21.15
C ILE A 129 2.63 -26.99 21.90
N LEU A 130 2.83 -26.88 23.21
CA LEU A 130 2.67 -28.02 24.11
C LEU A 130 1.18 -28.35 24.14
N CYS A 131 0.82 -29.41 23.41
CA CYS A 131 -0.45 -30.09 23.59
C CYS A 131 -0.41 -30.79 24.95
N HIS A 132 -1.05 -30.23 25.97
CA HIS A 132 -1.46 -31.01 27.14
C HIS A 132 -2.86 -31.55 26.88
N HIS A 133 -2.91 -32.79 26.41
CA HIS A 133 -4.01 -33.70 26.65
C HIS A 133 -3.93 -34.16 28.10
N HIS A 134 -4.95 -33.83 28.90
CA HIS A 134 -5.67 -34.75 29.79
C HIS A 134 -6.93 -34.07 30.30
#